data_AF-A0A139HN80-F1
#
_entry.id   AF-A0A139HN80-F1
#
_cell.length_a   1.000
_cell.length_b   1.000
_cell.length_c   1.000
_cell.angle_alpha   90.00
_cell.angle_beta   90.00
_cell.angle_gamma   90.00
#
_symmetry.space_group_name_H-M   'P 1'
#
loop_
_entity.id
_entity.type
_entity.pdbx_description
1 polymer ?
#
loop_
_entity_poly.entity_id
_entity_poly.type
_entity_poly.pdbx_seq_one_letter_code
_entity_poly.pdbx_strand_id
1 'polypeptide(L)'
;MAIFSKNVICLGTALLTAQGVLAAPTTRSDNCDFGTPNPSNWPSTYQSQWCGMINNEVTTLKTLENPATVLPDIKAEFAQASIKVSPDSTLPNIDDIMKDPQARAAMAQMKANFPAFGSMDLTAGDIQKVYGDAIKAACDKTGVPADIMVKIIWTESKGHPLVYQGLTQMDYVVWGQMADENSALKNRYLPTDNIVASAMFLKKAKDQYGDDWETTYTQHYQDPSAASRGS
;
A
#
# COMPACT_ATOMS: atom_id res chain seq x y z
N MET A 1 -7.44 50.89 31.69
CA MET A 1 -7.12 52.04 30.80
C MET A 1 -5.65 51.98 30.42
N ALA A 2 -5.35 52.22 29.14
CA ALA A 2 -4.06 52.67 28.55
C ALA A 2 -2.80 51.80 28.86
N ILE A 3 -2.31 50.92 27.98
CA ILE A 3 -1.63 51.05 26.67
C ILE A 3 -0.15 51.53 26.77
N PHE A 4 0.67 50.91 25.89
CA PHE A 4 2.01 51.29 25.37
C PHE A 4 3.21 50.79 26.19
N SER A 5 4.32 50.31 25.62
CA SER A 5 4.91 50.55 24.30
C SER A 5 5.93 49.46 23.91
N LYS A 6 6.19 49.42 22.60
CA LYS A 6 7.19 48.68 21.81
C LYS A 6 8.65 48.91 22.21
N ASN A 7 9.51 47.92 21.91
CA ASN A 7 10.82 48.02 21.21
C ASN A 7 11.33 46.58 20.93
N VAL A 8 11.35 46.08 19.69
CA VAL A 8 12.37 46.23 18.61
C VAL A 8 13.65 45.37 18.81
N ILE A 9 13.68 44.28 18.02
CA ILE A 9 14.77 43.66 17.24
C ILE A 9 16.06 43.20 17.95
N CYS A 10 16.37 41.90 17.80
CA CYS A 10 17.67 41.47 17.26
C CYS A 10 17.59 40.08 16.63
N LEU A 11 18.01 40.00 15.36
CA LEU A 11 18.29 38.76 14.64
C LEU A 11 19.31 37.92 15.42
N GLY A 12 18.99 36.64 15.63
CA GLY A 12 19.93 35.62 16.07
C GLY A 12 19.84 34.44 15.13
N THR A 13 20.75 34.39 14.16
CA THR A 13 20.95 33.30 13.21
C THR A 13 21.38 32.04 13.98
N ALA A 14 20.45 31.14 14.30
CA ALA A 14 20.80 29.82 14.80
C ALA A 14 20.89 28.85 13.61
N LEU A 15 22.10 28.76 13.06
CA LEU A 15 22.53 27.75 12.12
C LEU A 15 22.51 26.39 12.85
N LEU A 16 21.43 25.62 12.70
CA LEU A 16 21.42 24.21 13.09
C LEU A 16 22.17 23.43 12.03
N THR A 17 23.42 23.11 12.33
CA THR A 17 24.24 22.16 11.59
C THR A 17 23.57 20.80 11.64
N ALA A 18 23.07 20.33 10.50
CA ALA A 18 22.62 18.97 10.31
C ALA A 18 23.81 18.02 10.51
N GLN A 19 23.90 17.41 11.69
CA GLN A 19 24.83 16.31 11.93
C GLN A 19 24.26 15.07 11.23
N GLY A 20 24.99 14.63 10.22
CA GLY A 20 24.64 13.54 9.33
C GLY A 20 24.33 12.26 10.10
N VAL A 21 23.09 11.81 9.97
CA VAL A 21 22.75 10.40 10.16
C VAL A 21 23.24 9.69 8.91
N LEU A 22 24.27 8.86 9.07
CA LEU A 22 24.73 7.92 8.05
C LEU A 22 23.54 7.01 7.71
N ALA A 23 22.85 7.34 6.62
CA ALA A 23 21.90 6.45 5.99
C ALA A 23 22.65 5.17 5.59
N ALA A 24 22.15 4.02 6.02
CA ALA A 24 22.59 2.73 5.51
C ALA A 24 22.61 2.77 3.97
N PRO A 25 23.57 2.10 3.31
CA PRO A 25 23.71 2.13 1.87
C PRO A 25 22.49 1.45 1.24
N THR A 26 21.48 2.25 0.94
CA THR A 26 20.35 1.87 0.11
C THR A 26 20.81 2.08 -1.32
N THR A 27 21.22 1.01 -1.99
CA THR A 27 21.33 1.01 -3.45
C THR A 27 19.92 1.09 -4.03
N ARG A 28 19.33 2.29 -3.97
CA ARG A 28 18.13 2.68 -4.70
C ARG A 28 18.45 2.55 -6.20
N SER A 29 17.49 2.22 -7.05
CA SER A 29 17.66 2.47 -8.48
C SER A 29 17.91 3.96 -8.70
N ASP A 30 18.91 4.31 -9.52
CA ASP A 30 19.28 5.71 -9.80
C ASP A 30 18.16 6.50 -10.52
N ASN A 31 17.06 5.84 -10.87
CA ASN A 31 15.92 6.35 -11.61
C ASN A 31 14.59 6.10 -10.88
N CYS A 32 13.63 7.02 -11.08
CA CYS A 32 12.28 7.02 -10.49
C CYS A 32 11.39 5.85 -10.95
N ASP A 33 11.85 5.02 -11.89
CA ASP A 33 11.07 4.01 -12.58
C ASP A 33 11.52 2.58 -12.28
N PHE A 34 12.45 2.42 -11.32
CA PHE A 34 12.93 1.12 -10.86
C PHE A 34 13.47 0.24 -12.00
N GLY A 35 14.11 0.87 -12.99
CA GLY A 35 14.66 0.17 -14.16
C GLY A 35 13.63 -0.29 -15.19
N THR A 36 12.39 0.21 -15.12
CA THR A 36 11.35 -0.07 -16.11
C THR A 36 11.58 0.78 -17.36
N PRO A 37 11.73 0.20 -18.56
CA PRO A 37 11.99 0.97 -19.78
C PRO A 37 10.78 1.83 -20.19
N ASN A 38 11.06 2.94 -20.87
CA ASN A 38 10.02 3.80 -21.44
C ASN A 38 9.38 3.14 -22.66
N PRO A 39 8.07 3.34 -22.89
CA PRO A 39 7.46 3.12 -24.20
C PRO A 39 8.22 3.89 -25.28
N SER A 40 8.38 3.28 -26.45
CA SER A 40 9.21 3.79 -27.56
C SER A 40 8.73 5.13 -28.13
N ASN A 41 7.47 5.49 -27.90
CA ASN A 41 6.82 6.70 -28.38
C ASN A 41 6.64 7.77 -27.28
N TRP A 42 7.32 7.66 -26.14
CA TRP A 42 7.22 8.65 -25.05
C TRP A 42 7.85 9.99 -25.42
N PRO A 43 7.08 11.10 -25.40
CA PRO A 43 7.66 12.43 -25.32
C PRO A 43 8.46 12.58 -24.02
N SER A 44 9.53 13.40 -24.06
CA SER A 44 10.38 13.64 -22.88
C SER A 44 9.61 14.22 -21.67
N THR A 45 8.49 14.91 -21.91
CA THR A 45 7.60 15.44 -20.86
C THR A 45 6.86 14.36 -20.07
N TYR A 46 6.66 13.16 -20.62
CA TYR A 46 5.98 12.07 -19.91
C TYR A 46 6.89 11.44 -18.86
N GLN A 47 8.20 11.39 -19.10
CA GLN A 47 9.16 10.90 -18.11
C GLN A 47 9.12 11.76 -16.84
N SER A 48 9.10 13.09 -16.97
CA SER A 48 9.09 13.97 -15.79
C SER A 48 7.77 13.87 -15.02
N GLN A 49 6.64 13.77 -15.72
CA GLN A 49 5.33 13.56 -15.10
C GLN A 49 5.26 12.22 -14.35
N TRP A 50 5.67 11.13 -15.01
CA TRP A 50 5.76 9.80 -14.41
C TRP A 50 6.64 9.81 -13.16
N CYS A 51 7.85 10.38 -13.25
CA CYS A 51 8.74 10.50 -12.10
C CYS A 51 8.12 11.33 -10.97
N GLY A 52 7.40 12.40 -11.29
CA GLY A 52 6.71 13.22 -10.29
C GLY A 52 5.69 12.41 -9.51
N MET A 53 4.86 11.63 -10.21
CA MET A 53 3.85 10.77 -9.60
C MET A 53 4.47 9.66 -8.74
N ILE A 54 5.46 8.91 -9.27
CA ILE A 54 6.11 7.85 -8.50
C ILE A 54 6.86 8.39 -7.27
N ASN A 55 7.55 9.52 -7.42
CA ASN A 55 8.22 10.14 -6.27
C ASN A 55 7.21 10.58 -5.21
N ASN A 56 6.02 11.05 -5.61
CA ASN A 56 4.95 11.40 -4.67
C ASN A 56 4.43 10.17 -3.92
N GLU A 57 4.14 9.06 -4.61
CA GLU A 57 3.71 7.80 -3.99
C GLU A 57 4.76 7.28 -3.00
N VAL A 58 6.01 7.19 -3.43
CA VAL A 58 7.12 6.71 -2.59
C VAL A 58 7.34 7.62 -1.38
N THR A 59 7.23 8.95 -1.56
CA THR A 59 7.36 9.90 -0.45
C THR A 59 6.22 9.73 0.54
N THR A 60 4.99 9.65 0.04
CA THR A 60 3.78 9.44 0.86
C THR A 60 3.89 8.15 1.65
N LEU A 61 4.26 7.05 1.01
CA LEU A 61 4.48 5.76 1.66
C LEU A 61 5.53 5.87 2.77
N LYS A 62 6.71 6.44 2.48
CA LYS A 62 7.79 6.61 3.47
C LYS A 62 7.39 7.49 4.64
N THR A 63 6.56 8.50 4.41
CA THR A 63 6.09 9.40 5.46
C THR A 63 5.04 8.72 6.34
N LEU A 64 4.02 8.10 5.73
CA LEU A 64 2.89 7.51 6.45
C LEU A 64 3.23 6.17 7.11
N GLU A 65 4.19 5.42 6.57
CA GLU A 65 4.65 4.13 7.10
C GLU A 65 6.04 4.23 7.73
N ASN A 66 6.43 5.43 8.19
CA ASN A 66 7.73 5.63 8.83
C ASN A 66 7.84 4.74 10.09
N PRO A 67 8.75 3.74 10.12
CA PRO A 67 8.83 2.80 11.24
C PRO A 67 9.08 3.49 12.59
N ALA A 68 9.79 4.62 12.60
CA ALA A 68 10.05 5.38 13.83
C ALA A 68 8.76 5.97 14.44
N THR A 69 7.73 6.19 13.63
CA THR A 69 6.47 6.78 14.04
C THR A 69 5.40 5.72 14.24
N VAL A 70 5.22 4.79 13.30
CA VAL A 70 4.06 3.87 13.32
C VAL A 70 4.30 2.55 14.05
N LEU A 71 5.55 2.06 14.11
CA LEU A 71 5.84 0.76 14.72
C LEU A 71 5.45 0.65 16.20
N PRO A 72 5.61 1.70 17.05
CA PRO A 72 5.12 1.67 18.43
C PRO A 72 3.61 1.46 18.51
N ASP A 73 2.83 2.12 17.65
CA ASP A 73 1.37 2.02 17.63
C ASP A 73 0.92 0.64 17.16
N ILE A 74 1.52 0.12 16.08
CA ILE A 74 1.24 -1.23 15.58
C ILE A 74 1.57 -2.29 16.64
N LYS A 75 2.67 -2.13 17.39
CA LYS A 75 3.01 -3.01 18.51
C LYS A 75 1.94 -2.99 19.60
N ALA A 76 1.40 -1.83 19.93
CA ALA A 76 0.34 -1.70 20.91
C ALA A 76 -0.96 -2.35 20.42
N GLU A 77 -1.35 -2.11 19.16
CA GLU A 77 -2.51 -2.73 18.52
C GLU A 77 -2.40 -4.25 18.47
N PHE A 78 -1.24 -4.79 18.08
CA PHE A 78 -0.99 -6.23 18.02
C PHE A 78 -1.07 -6.86 19.41
N ALA A 79 -0.47 -6.21 20.42
CA ALA A 79 -0.56 -6.67 21.80
C ALA A 79 -2.02 -6.68 22.30
N GLN A 80 -2.78 -5.62 22.01
CA GLN A 80 -4.20 -5.52 22.38
C GLN A 80 -5.05 -6.60 21.69
N ALA A 81 -4.78 -6.86 20.40
CA ALA A 81 -5.47 -7.86 19.61
C ALA A 81 -4.93 -9.30 19.81
N SER A 82 -3.93 -9.49 20.68
CA SER A 82 -3.25 -10.78 20.91
C SER A 82 -2.64 -11.41 19.65
N ILE A 83 -2.18 -10.58 18.71
CA ILE A 83 -1.51 -10.98 17.47
C ILE A 83 -0.05 -11.37 17.75
N LYS A 84 0.42 -12.47 17.16
CA LYS A 84 1.73 -13.08 17.45
C LYS A 84 2.80 -12.84 16.39
N VAL A 85 2.42 -12.62 15.14
CA VAL A 85 3.36 -12.26 14.08
C VAL A 85 4.09 -10.96 14.38
N SER A 86 5.29 -10.79 13.82
CA SER A 86 6.04 -9.56 14.02
C SER A 86 5.29 -8.36 13.41
N PRO A 87 5.12 -7.26 14.17
CA PRO A 87 4.65 -5.98 13.65
C PRO A 87 5.44 -5.48 12.44
N ASP A 88 6.73 -5.83 12.33
CA ASP A 88 7.55 -5.43 11.17
C ASP A 88 7.04 -6.00 9.84
N SER A 89 6.27 -7.10 9.88
CA SER A 89 5.64 -7.69 8.68
C SER A 89 4.61 -6.76 8.02
N THR A 90 4.15 -5.72 8.72
CA THR A 90 3.16 -4.80 8.18
C THR A 90 3.77 -3.65 7.39
N LEU A 91 5.08 -3.41 7.54
CA LEU A 91 5.77 -2.24 7.03
C LEU A 91 6.38 -2.48 5.64
N PRO A 92 6.40 -1.46 4.78
CA PRO A 92 6.93 -1.58 3.43
C PRO A 92 8.46 -1.61 3.44
N ASN A 93 9.04 -2.49 2.62
CA ASN A 93 10.41 -2.33 2.12
C ASN A 93 10.36 -2.16 0.60
N ILE A 94 10.50 -0.92 0.13
CA ILE A 94 10.36 -0.59 -1.31
C ILE A 94 11.31 -1.40 -2.18
N ASP A 95 12.54 -1.64 -1.73
CA ASP A 95 13.52 -2.38 -2.53
C ASP A 95 13.14 -3.86 -2.64
N ASP A 96 12.56 -4.44 -1.57
CA ASP A 96 12.09 -5.82 -1.61
C ASP A 96 10.78 -5.96 -2.39
N ILE A 97 9.85 -5.00 -2.25
CA ILE A 97 8.64 -4.93 -3.07
C ILE A 97 9.03 -4.86 -4.54
N MET A 98 10.00 -4.02 -4.91
CA MET A 98 10.42 -3.87 -6.31
C MET A 98 11.31 -5.00 -6.84
N LYS A 99 11.69 -5.97 -6.00
CA LYS A 99 12.24 -7.27 -6.46
C LYS A 99 11.15 -8.27 -6.81
N ASP A 100 9.92 -8.08 -6.31
CA ASP A 100 8.79 -8.95 -6.59
C ASP A 100 8.41 -8.90 -8.09
N PRO A 101 8.31 -10.05 -8.78
CA PRO A 101 7.98 -10.09 -10.20
C PRO A 101 6.63 -9.44 -10.54
N GLN A 102 5.61 -9.56 -9.68
CA GLN A 102 4.29 -8.99 -9.93
C GLN A 102 4.28 -7.48 -9.70
N ALA A 103 4.96 -6.99 -8.67
CA ALA A 103 5.13 -5.55 -8.47
C ALA A 103 5.87 -4.89 -9.65
N ARG A 104 6.91 -5.55 -10.17
CA ARG A 104 7.62 -5.09 -11.38
C ARG A 104 6.73 -5.14 -12.63
N ALA A 105 5.96 -6.20 -12.81
CA ALA A 105 5.02 -6.32 -13.91
C ALA A 105 3.93 -5.24 -13.86
N ALA A 106 3.43 -4.92 -12.66
CA ALA A 106 2.48 -3.84 -12.43
C ALA A 106 3.07 -2.49 -12.84
N MET A 107 4.25 -2.15 -12.33
CA MET A 107 4.95 -0.92 -12.69
C MET A 107 5.21 -0.80 -14.19
N ALA A 108 5.59 -1.89 -14.85
CA ALA A 108 5.78 -1.93 -16.30
C ALA A 108 4.48 -1.68 -17.07
N GLN A 109 3.39 -2.33 -16.67
CA GLN A 109 2.09 -2.16 -17.33
C GLN A 109 1.50 -0.76 -17.07
N MET A 110 1.64 -0.21 -15.87
CA MET A 110 1.26 1.17 -15.55
C MET A 110 2.02 2.18 -16.42
N LYS A 111 3.34 1.98 -16.58
CA LYS A 111 4.17 2.84 -17.41
C LYS A 111 3.79 2.76 -18.89
N ALA A 112 3.43 1.56 -19.36
CA ALA A 112 2.92 1.34 -20.72
C ALA A 112 1.54 1.98 -20.94
N ASN A 113 0.70 2.03 -19.91
CA ASN A 113 -0.63 2.61 -19.90
C ASN A 113 -0.62 4.15 -19.84
N PHE A 114 0.41 4.74 -19.21
CA PHE A 114 0.51 6.17 -18.94
C PHE A 114 0.24 7.09 -20.16
N PRO A 115 0.74 6.84 -21.39
CA PRO A 115 0.40 7.66 -22.55
C PRO A 115 -1.08 7.77 -22.87
N ALA A 116 -1.84 6.70 -22.60
CA ALA A 116 -3.25 6.62 -22.97
C ALA A 116 -4.14 7.26 -21.91
N PHE A 117 -3.77 7.15 -20.63
CA PHE A 117 -4.63 7.58 -19.50
C PHE A 117 -4.11 8.81 -18.76
N GLY A 118 -2.82 9.14 -18.87
CA GLY A 118 -2.19 10.20 -18.09
C GLY A 118 -2.12 9.91 -16.58
N SER A 119 -2.34 8.65 -16.17
CA SER A 119 -2.32 8.19 -14.78
C SER A 119 -1.54 6.89 -14.63
N MET A 120 -1.23 6.52 -13.38
CA MET A 120 -0.52 5.27 -13.03
C MET A 120 -1.49 4.12 -12.74
N ASP A 121 -2.65 4.10 -13.40
CA ASP A 121 -3.70 3.14 -13.10
C ASP A 121 -3.59 1.89 -13.99
N LEU A 122 -3.79 0.70 -13.39
CA LEU A 122 -3.99 -0.55 -14.13
C LEU A 122 -5.47 -0.80 -14.32
N THR A 123 -5.95 -0.98 -15.55
CA THR A 123 -7.36 -1.37 -15.75
C THR A 123 -7.69 -2.71 -15.06
N ALA A 124 -8.98 -3.01 -14.89
CA ALA A 124 -9.40 -4.30 -14.35
C ALA A 124 -8.82 -5.51 -15.14
N GLY A 125 -8.72 -5.37 -16.47
CA GLY A 125 -8.08 -6.40 -17.32
C GLY A 125 -6.57 -6.49 -17.10
N ASP A 126 -5.89 -5.36 -16.88
CA ASP A 126 -4.46 -5.36 -16.52
C ASP A 126 -4.23 -6.01 -15.15
N ILE A 127 -5.09 -5.76 -14.17
CA ILE A 127 -5.04 -6.38 -12.84
C ILE A 127 -5.16 -7.90 -12.96
N GLN A 128 -6.13 -8.40 -13.75
CA GLN A 128 -6.28 -9.84 -14.00
C GLN A 128 -5.03 -10.45 -14.64
N LYS A 129 -4.35 -9.71 -15.51
CA LYS A 129 -3.14 -10.17 -16.19
C LYS A 129 -1.91 -10.15 -15.27
N VAL A 130 -1.69 -9.04 -14.55
CA VAL A 130 -0.51 -8.81 -13.72
C VAL A 130 -0.57 -9.63 -12.42
N TYR A 131 -1.73 -9.66 -11.79
CA TYR A 131 -1.94 -10.32 -10.51
C TYR A 131 -2.67 -11.66 -10.62
N GLY A 132 -2.89 -12.17 -11.83
CA GLY A 132 -3.72 -13.35 -12.10
C GLY A 132 -3.36 -14.58 -11.26
N ASP A 133 -2.08 -14.91 -11.15
CA ASP A 133 -1.63 -16.07 -10.36
C ASP A 133 -1.89 -15.88 -8.86
N ALA A 134 -1.67 -14.67 -8.33
CA ALA A 134 -1.95 -14.33 -6.94
C ALA A 134 -3.45 -14.35 -6.64
N ILE A 135 -4.26 -13.77 -7.54
CA ILE A 135 -5.72 -13.81 -7.45
C ILE A 135 -6.21 -15.25 -7.48
N LYS A 136 -5.69 -16.07 -8.41
CA LYS A 136 -6.05 -17.48 -8.49
C LYS A 136 -5.70 -18.23 -7.20
N ALA A 137 -4.49 -18.05 -6.67
CA ALA A 137 -4.08 -18.68 -5.42
C ALA A 137 -4.99 -18.28 -4.24
N ALA A 138 -5.38 -17.00 -4.18
CA ALA A 138 -6.31 -16.50 -3.17
C ALA A 138 -7.71 -17.12 -3.34
N CYS A 139 -8.26 -17.12 -4.55
CA CYS A 139 -9.55 -17.71 -4.88
C CYS A 139 -9.61 -19.21 -4.57
N ASP A 140 -8.57 -19.97 -4.95
CA ASP A 140 -8.50 -21.42 -4.69
C ASP A 140 -8.48 -21.71 -3.18
N LYS A 141 -7.86 -20.83 -2.38
CA LYS A 141 -7.76 -20.98 -0.92
C LYS A 141 -9.06 -20.64 -0.19
N THR A 142 -9.80 -19.63 -0.66
CA THR A 142 -10.88 -19.02 0.13
C THR A 142 -12.27 -19.19 -0.51
N GLY A 143 -12.34 -19.52 -1.79
CA GLY A 143 -13.57 -19.54 -2.57
C GLY A 143 -14.11 -18.15 -2.94
N VAL A 144 -13.37 -17.08 -2.64
CA VAL A 144 -13.73 -15.72 -3.08
C VAL A 144 -13.67 -15.66 -4.61
N PRO A 145 -14.69 -15.11 -5.30
CA PRO A 145 -14.67 -14.97 -6.75
C PRO A 145 -13.55 -14.02 -7.24
N ALA A 146 -12.97 -14.35 -8.39
CA ALA A 146 -11.85 -13.57 -8.94
C ALA A 146 -12.25 -12.12 -9.31
N ASP A 147 -13.48 -11.90 -9.78
CA ASP A 147 -14.01 -10.57 -10.09
C ASP A 147 -14.13 -9.69 -8.84
N ILE A 148 -14.47 -10.27 -7.67
CA ILE A 148 -14.45 -9.55 -6.39
C ILE A 148 -13.03 -9.14 -6.01
N MET A 149 -12.04 -10.03 -6.16
CA MET A 149 -10.65 -9.69 -5.87
C MET A 149 -10.11 -8.60 -6.81
N VAL A 150 -10.43 -8.68 -8.10
CA VAL A 150 -10.08 -7.63 -9.07
C VAL A 150 -10.73 -6.31 -8.69
N LYS A 151 -12.00 -6.34 -8.26
CA LYS A 151 -12.74 -5.16 -7.81
C LYS A 151 -12.11 -4.51 -6.58
N ILE A 152 -11.72 -5.30 -5.59
CA ILE A 152 -10.99 -4.81 -4.40
C ILE A 152 -9.71 -4.10 -4.86
N ILE A 153 -8.83 -4.78 -5.60
CA ILE A 153 -7.54 -4.20 -6.03
C ILE A 153 -7.75 -2.91 -6.84
N TRP A 154 -8.71 -2.91 -7.76
CA TRP A 154 -9.01 -1.72 -8.57
C TRP A 154 -9.53 -0.56 -7.72
N THR A 155 -10.45 -0.83 -6.80
CA THR A 155 -11.04 0.23 -5.97
C THR A 155 -10.02 0.82 -5.02
N GLU A 156 -9.24 -0.04 -4.36
CA GLU A 156 -8.39 0.31 -3.23
C GLU A 156 -7.02 0.90 -3.65
N SER A 157 -6.46 0.47 -4.78
CA SER A 157 -5.11 0.93 -5.19
C SER A 157 -4.96 1.23 -6.67
N LYS A 158 -6.00 0.99 -7.49
CA LYS A 158 -5.89 0.99 -8.96
C LYS A 158 -4.78 0.04 -9.47
N GLY A 159 -4.42 -0.96 -8.66
CA GLY A 159 -3.34 -1.91 -8.93
C GLY A 159 -1.94 -1.47 -8.53
N HIS A 160 -1.75 -0.34 -7.84
CA HIS A 160 -0.42 0.20 -7.53
C HIS A 160 0.27 -0.52 -6.37
N PRO A 161 1.47 -1.12 -6.58
CA PRO A 161 2.13 -1.92 -5.54
C PRO A 161 2.87 -1.11 -4.46
N LEU A 162 2.88 0.23 -4.57
CA LEU A 162 3.63 1.14 -3.69
C LEU A 162 2.72 2.19 -3.03
N VAL A 163 1.39 2.01 -3.13
CA VAL A 163 0.44 2.88 -2.45
C VAL A 163 0.45 2.58 -0.95
N TYR A 164 0.18 3.60 -0.14
CA TYR A 164 -0.06 3.46 1.29
C TYR A 164 -1.11 2.37 1.59
N GLN A 165 -0.93 1.57 2.64
CA GLN A 165 -1.71 0.37 3.02
C GLN A 165 -1.74 -0.78 2.00
N GLY A 166 -0.89 -0.71 0.96
CA GLY A 166 -0.71 -1.78 0.00
C GLY A 166 -1.90 -1.96 -0.95
N LEU A 167 -1.85 -3.05 -1.73
CA LEU A 167 -2.68 -3.24 -2.92
C LEU A 167 -4.19 -3.27 -2.64
N THR A 168 -4.59 -3.75 -1.45
CA THR A 168 -6.00 -3.87 -1.05
C THR A 168 -6.38 -2.96 0.12
N GLN A 169 -5.55 -1.96 0.46
CA GLN A 169 -5.75 -1.04 1.60
C GLN A 169 -6.04 -1.78 2.93
N MET A 170 -5.23 -2.81 3.22
CA MET A 170 -5.47 -3.68 4.38
C MET A 170 -4.96 -3.05 5.67
N ASP A 171 -5.83 -2.97 6.68
CA ASP A 171 -5.48 -2.53 8.04
C ASP A 171 -4.41 -3.42 8.71
N TYR A 172 -3.63 -2.84 9.63
CA TYR A 172 -2.55 -3.53 10.35
C TYR A 172 -3.05 -4.74 11.15
N VAL A 173 -4.13 -4.57 11.91
CA VAL A 173 -4.69 -5.61 12.78
C VAL A 173 -5.26 -6.73 11.93
N VAL A 174 -5.98 -6.38 10.85
CA VAL A 174 -6.51 -7.37 9.89
C VAL A 174 -5.39 -8.18 9.28
N TRP A 175 -4.33 -7.53 8.79
CA TRP A 175 -3.15 -8.22 8.28
C TRP A 175 -2.54 -9.16 9.32
N GLY A 176 -2.31 -8.66 10.54
CA GLY A 176 -1.68 -9.44 11.60
C GLY A 176 -2.47 -10.70 11.96
N GLN A 177 -3.81 -10.61 12.01
CA GLN A 177 -4.68 -11.77 12.22
C GLN A 177 -4.59 -12.79 11.08
N MET A 178 -4.55 -12.34 9.82
CA MET A 178 -4.43 -13.26 8.68
C MET A 178 -3.05 -13.92 8.64
N ALA A 179 -1.99 -13.19 8.97
CA ALA A 179 -0.62 -13.70 9.00
C ALA A 179 -0.38 -14.67 10.17
N ASP A 180 -1.05 -14.48 11.32
CA ASP A 180 -1.09 -15.45 12.42
C ASP A 180 -1.71 -16.78 11.99
N GLU A 181 -2.78 -16.74 11.19
CA GLU A 181 -3.49 -17.92 10.69
C GLU A 181 -2.77 -18.60 9.53
N ASN A 182 -2.00 -17.84 8.75
CA ASN A 182 -1.30 -18.34 7.59
C ASN A 182 0.16 -17.89 7.59
N SER A 183 1.03 -18.74 8.14
CA SER A 183 2.47 -18.50 8.24
C SER A 183 3.20 -18.38 6.90
N ALA A 184 2.53 -18.66 5.76
CA ALA A 184 3.07 -18.39 4.44
C ALA A 184 3.12 -16.89 4.13
N LEU A 185 2.25 -16.08 4.74
CA LEU A 185 2.21 -14.63 4.57
C LEU A 185 3.42 -14.00 5.27
N LYS A 186 4.22 -13.23 4.53
CA LYS A 186 5.49 -12.67 5.01
C LYS A 186 5.44 -11.16 5.18
N ASN A 187 4.83 -10.45 4.25
CA ASN A 187 4.77 -9.00 4.34
C ASN A 187 3.52 -8.41 3.67
N ARG A 188 2.88 -7.45 4.34
CA ARG A 188 1.62 -6.83 3.92
C ARG A 188 1.73 -6.13 2.56
N TYR A 189 2.92 -5.75 2.13
CA TYR A 189 3.15 -5.05 0.87
C TYR A 189 3.58 -5.96 -0.30
N LEU A 190 3.83 -7.25 -0.06
CA LEU A 190 4.08 -8.18 -1.17
C LEU A 190 2.75 -8.50 -1.86
N PRO A 191 2.64 -8.37 -3.20
CA PRO A 191 1.36 -8.48 -3.90
C PRO A 191 0.60 -9.78 -3.61
N THR A 192 1.26 -10.94 -3.71
CA THR A 192 0.62 -12.23 -3.42
C THR A 192 0.12 -12.30 -1.98
N ASP A 193 0.94 -11.91 -1.02
CA ASP A 193 0.60 -11.97 0.40
C ASP A 193 -0.60 -11.07 0.73
N ASN A 194 -0.60 -9.84 0.21
CA ASN A 194 -1.66 -8.86 0.42
C ASN A 194 -3.00 -9.36 -0.16
N ILE A 195 -2.98 -9.88 -1.40
CA ILE A 195 -4.18 -10.42 -2.08
C ILE A 195 -4.72 -11.64 -1.33
N VAL A 196 -3.86 -12.56 -0.92
CA VAL A 196 -4.27 -13.76 -0.17
C VAL A 196 -4.85 -13.38 1.19
N ALA A 197 -4.21 -12.47 1.92
CA ALA A 197 -4.72 -11.99 3.20
C ALA A 197 -6.10 -11.31 3.03
N SER A 198 -6.28 -10.50 1.97
CA SER A 198 -7.54 -9.81 1.68
C SER A 198 -8.68 -10.80 1.42
N ALA A 199 -8.40 -11.83 0.62
CA ALA A 199 -9.37 -12.89 0.37
C ALA A 199 -9.69 -13.70 1.65
N MET A 200 -8.71 -13.94 2.52
CA MET A 200 -8.92 -14.63 3.80
C MET A 200 -9.83 -13.80 4.71
N PHE A 201 -9.58 -12.50 4.83
CA PHE A 201 -10.40 -11.59 5.63
C PHE A 201 -11.85 -11.54 5.11
N LEU A 202 -12.03 -11.41 3.78
CA LEU A 202 -13.36 -11.40 3.17
C LEU A 202 -14.11 -12.73 3.40
N LYS A 203 -13.41 -13.87 3.31
CA LYS A 203 -14.00 -15.18 3.63
C LYS A 203 -14.49 -15.26 5.07
N LYS A 204 -13.69 -14.75 6.03
CA LYS A 204 -14.09 -14.75 7.45
C LYS A 204 -15.32 -13.87 7.68
N ALA A 205 -15.39 -12.70 7.05
CA ALA A 205 -16.57 -11.86 7.09
C ALA A 205 -17.79 -12.60 6.51
N LYS A 206 -17.65 -13.23 5.35
CA LYS A 206 -18.73 -14.03 4.75
C LYS A 206 -19.20 -15.15 5.67
N ASP A 207 -18.27 -15.88 6.28
CA ASP A 207 -18.61 -16.99 7.18
C ASP A 207 -19.31 -16.51 8.45
N GLN A 208 -18.96 -15.33 8.93
CA GLN A 208 -19.54 -14.72 10.11
C GLN A 208 -20.96 -14.18 9.85
N TYR A 209 -21.19 -13.54 8.71
CA TYR A 209 -22.44 -12.83 8.44
C TYR A 209 -23.40 -13.56 7.48
N GLY A 210 -22.91 -14.53 6.71
CA GLY A 210 -23.73 -15.35 5.81
C GLY A 210 -24.17 -14.66 4.51
N ASP A 211 -23.67 -13.45 4.26
CA ASP A 211 -24.03 -12.63 3.09
C ASP A 211 -23.50 -13.20 1.77
N ASP A 212 -24.02 -12.73 0.64
CA ASP A 212 -23.36 -12.92 -0.65
C ASP A 212 -22.01 -12.18 -0.71
N TRP A 213 -21.17 -12.50 -1.70
CA TRP A 213 -19.82 -11.95 -1.78
C TRP A 213 -19.77 -10.44 -1.96
N GLU A 214 -20.74 -9.88 -2.67
CA GLU A 214 -20.77 -8.47 -3.00
C GLU A 214 -21.26 -7.63 -1.81
N THR A 215 -22.28 -8.13 -1.11
CA THR A 215 -22.71 -7.60 0.18
C THR A 215 -21.58 -7.71 1.20
N THR A 216 -20.87 -8.84 1.25
CA THR A 216 -19.71 -9.01 2.16
C THR A 216 -18.62 -7.97 1.90
N TYR A 217 -18.28 -7.76 0.63
CA TYR A 217 -17.28 -6.76 0.25
C TYR A 217 -17.74 -5.35 0.64
N THR A 218 -18.95 -4.95 0.24
CA THR A 218 -19.42 -3.58 0.47
C THR A 218 -19.67 -3.25 1.94
N GLN A 219 -20.21 -4.20 2.72
CA GLN A 219 -20.66 -3.93 4.09
C GLN A 219 -19.68 -4.38 5.17
N HIS A 220 -18.75 -5.29 4.89
CA HIS A 220 -17.85 -5.83 5.93
C HIS A 220 -16.38 -5.67 5.61
N TYR A 221 -16.05 -5.47 4.32
CA TYR A 221 -14.69 -5.10 3.92
C TYR A 221 -14.52 -3.58 3.84
N GLN A 222 -15.36 -2.88 3.06
CA GLN A 222 -15.21 -1.44 2.83
C GLN A 222 -15.74 -0.58 3.99
N ASP A 223 -16.82 -1.01 4.65
CA ASP A 223 -17.36 -0.36 5.84
C ASP A 223 -17.55 -1.37 6.98
N PRO A 224 -16.47 -1.84 7.64
CA PRO A 224 -16.56 -2.84 8.70
C PRO A 224 -17.49 -2.46 9.88
N SER A 225 -17.89 -1.19 9.97
CA SER A 225 -18.82 -0.69 10.98
C SER A 225 -20.30 -0.78 10.57
N ALA A 226 -20.61 -1.04 9.29
CA ALA A 226 -21.98 -1.07 8.78
C ALA A 226 -22.84 -2.15 9.46
N ALA A 227 -22.27 -3.32 9.76
CA ALA A 227 -22.96 -4.39 10.48
C ALA A 227 -23.54 -3.95 11.84
N SER A 228 -22.85 -3.03 12.55
CA SER A 228 -23.29 -2.53 13.86
C SER A 228 -24.44 -1.53 13.81
N ARG A 229 -24.82 -1.04 12.61
CA ARG A 229 -25.88 -0.04 12.42
C ARG A 229 -27.25 -0.63 12.04
N GLY A 230 -27.28 -1.93 11.74
CA GLY A 230 -28.48 -2.65 11.28
C GLY A 230 -29.09 -3.61 12.30
N SER A 231 -28.51 -3.73 13.50
CA SER A 231 -28.94 -4.63 14.59
C SER A 231 -29.68 -3.91 15.71
#